data_AF-A0A7C2U6C8-F1
#
_entry.id   AF-A0A7C2U6C8-F1
#
_cell.length_a   1.000
_cell.length_b   1.000
_cell.length_c   1.000
_cell.angle_alpha   90.00
_cell.angle_beta   90.00
_cell.angle_gamma   90.00
#
_symmetry.space_group_name_H-M   'P 1'
#
loop_
_entity.id
_entity.type
_entity.pdbx_description
1 polymer ?
#
loop_
_entity_poly.entity_id
_entity_poly.type
_entity_poly.pdbx_seq_one_letter_code
_entity_poly.pdbx_strand_id
1 'polypeptide(L)'
;MESTKTKMMQKYLPILLTLTLVIFSCNENVKQEKGLGKEEAKQIFEALGYESVVVGAVVHGVVAFLDGAIGGSDNTAFAIAVGTQNGYNQEIKGTFLFNEELGWFVWKYEKDGKTGKLQLNIFTKNGKQTITN
;
A
#
# COMPACT_ATOMS: atom_id res chain seq x y z
N MET A 1 49.66 -18.00 -34.36
CA MET A 1 49.30 -16.60 -34.05
C MET A 1 47.93 -16.58 -33.37
N GLU A 2 47.81 -17.19 -32.18
CA GLU A 2 46.53 -17.40 -31.47
C GLU A 2 46.60 -17.06 -29.97
N SER A 3 47.72 -16.52 -29.49
CA SER A 3 47.95 -16.28 -28.05
C SER A 3 47.40 -14.93 -27.57
N THR A 4 47.24 -13.95 -28.47
CA THR A 4 46.96 -12.56 -28.09
C THR A 4 45.46 -12.29 -27.87
N LYS A 5 44.58 -12.94 -28.64
CA LYS A 5 43.11 -12.77 -28.52
C LYS A 5 42.58 -13.35 -27.21
N THR A 6 43.06 -14.51 -26.81
CA THR A 6 42.66 -15.21 -25.58
C THR A 6 43.09 -14.45 -24.33
N LYS A 7 44.29 -13.86 -24.34
CA LYS A 7 44.76 -13.00 -23.24
C LYS A 7 43.97 -11.69 -23.10
N MET A 8 43.51 -11.11 -24.22
CA MET A 8 42.64 -9.92 -24.15
C MET A 8 41.26 -10.28 -23.59
N MET A 9 40.60 -11.34 -24.08
CA MET A 9 39.30 -11.75 -23.52
C MET A 9 39.36 -12.02 -22.02
N GLN A 10 40.42 -12.68 -21.54
CA GLN A 10 40.58 -13.01 -20.12
C GLN A 10 40.82 -11.78 -19.22
N LYS A 11 41.39 -10.69 -19.77
CA LYS A 11 41.66 -9.45 -19.03
C LYS A 11 40.43 -8.54 -18.91
N TYR A 12 39.54 -8.57 -19.91
CA TYR A 12 38.34 -7.72 -19.94
C TYR A 12 37.07 -8.41 -19.43
N LEU A 13 37.03 -9.75 -19.43
CA LEU A 13 35.92 -10.53 -18.86
C LEU A 13 35.60 -10.21 -17.38
N PRO A 14 36.60 -10.09 -16.46
CA PRO A 14 36.30 -9.71 -15.08
C PRO A 14 35.85 -8.24 -14.95
N ILE A 15 36.30 -7.34 -15.82
CA ILE A 15 35.91 -5.92 -15.83
C ILE A 15 34.46 -5.76 -16.31
N LEU A 16 34.03 -6.56 -17.28
CA LEU A 16 32.65 -6.58 -17.76
C LEU A 16 31.68 -7.17 -16.71
N LEU A 17 32.13 -8.18 -15.96
CA LEU A 17 31.39 -8.77 -14.84
C LEU A 17 31.26 -7.83 -13.64
N THR A 18 32.29 -7.03 -13.32
CA THR A 18 32.18 -6.04 -12.25
C THR A 18 31.32 -4.84 -12.65
N LEU A 19 31.37 -4.41 -13.92
CA LEU A 19 30.55 -3.29 -14.39
C LEU A 19 29.06 -3.63 -14.38
N THR A 20 28.67 -4.88 -14.66
CA THR A 20 27.27 -5.33 -14.56
C THR A 20 26.77 -5.39 -13.13
N LEU A 21 27.59 -5.81 -12.16
CA LEU A 21 27.24 -5.81 -10.73
C LEU A 21 27.03 -4.38 -10.18
N VAL A 22 27.82 -3.39 -10.61
CA VAL A 22 27.67 -1.99 -10.17
C VAL A 22 26.37 -1.36 -10.68
N ILE A 23 25.88 -1.75 -11.86
CA ILE A 23 24.60 -1.26 -12.40
C ILE A 23 23.41 -1.86 -11.61
N PHE A 24 23.54 -3.07 -11.08
CA PHE A 24 22.54 -3.67 -10.18
C PHE A 24 22.61 -3.15 -8.75
N SER A 25 23.79 -2.71 -8.27
CA SER A 25 23.96 -2.15 -6.91
C SER A 25 23.58 -0.67 -6.77
N CYS A 26 23.23 0.02 -7.86
CA CYS A 26 22.79 1.42 -7.81
C CYS A 26 21.26 1.59 -7.82
N ASN A 27 20.50 0.53 -7.52
CA ASN A 27 19.04 0.55 -7.57
C ASN A 27 18.37 0.36 -6.20
N GLU A 28 19.00 0.80 -5.12
CA GLU A 28 18.37 0.79 -3.80
C GLU A 28 18.24 2.23 -3.27
N ASN A 29 16.98 2.58 -3.00
CA ASN A 29 16.46 3.87 -2.53
C ASN A 29 15.99 4.85 -3.61
N VAL A 30 15.42 4.35 -4.72
CA VAL A 30 14.23 5.05 -5.22
C VAL A 30 13.15 4.78 -4.17
N LYS A 31 12.91 5.73 -3.28
CA LYS A 31 11.70 5.82 -2.46
C LYS A 31 10.55 5.91 -3.46
N GLN A 32 10.14 4.77 -4.03
CA GLN A 32 8.99 4.69 -4.89
C GLN A 32 7.82 4.93 -3.96
N GLU A 33 7.34 6.18 -3.96
CA GLU A 33 6.15 6.60 -3.26
C GLU A 33 5.05 5.62 -3.64
N LYS A 34 4.76 4.70 -2.71
CA LYS A 34 3.93 3.54 -2.99
C LYS A 34 2.49 4.03 -2.85
N GLY A 35 2.02 4.73 -3.87
CA GLY A 35 0.62 5.14 -3.95
C GLY A 35 -0.27 3.93 -3.69
N LEU A 36 -1.31 4.11 -2.87
CA LEU A 36 -2.31 3.08 -2.60
C LEU A 36 -2.81 2.46 -3.91
N GLY A 37 -2.61 1.16 -4.08
CA GLY A 37 -3.13 0.40 -5.21
C GLY A 37 -4.56 -0.06 -5.00
N LYS A 38 -5.27 -0.41 -6.08
CA LYS A 38 -6.63 -0.96 -6.00
C LYS A 38 -6.71 -2.25 -5.18
N GLU A 39 -5.75 -3.16 -5.34
CA GLU A 39 -5.75 -4.43 -4.59
C GLU A 39 -5.47 -4.21 -3.10
N GLU A 40 -4.56 -3.29 -2.76
CA GLU A 40 -4.29 -2.95 -1.36
C GLU A 40 -5.51 -2.27 -0.71
N ALA A 41 -6.17 -1.34 -1.42
CA ALA A 41 -7.42 -0.74 -0.96
C ALA A 41 -8.52 -1.79 -0.75
N LYS A 42 -8.64 -2.76 -1.68
CA LYS A 42 -9.57 -3.89 -1.57
C LYS A 42 -9.31 -4.71 -0.31
N GLN A 43 -8.05 -5.09 -0.05
CA GLN A 43 -7.66 -5.86 1.13
C GLN A 43 -7.99 -5.13 2.44
N ILE A 44 -7.80 -3.81 2.48
CA ILE A 44 -8.17 -3.01 3.65
C ILE A 44 -9.70 -2.95 3.82
N PHE A 45 -10.48 -2.83 2.74
CA PHE A 45 -11.94 -2.93 2.81
C PHE A 45 -12.40 -4.30 3.27
N GLU A 46 -11.76 -5.38 2.84
CA GLU A 46 -12.03 -6.72 3.34
C GLU A 46 -11.72 -6.84 4.84
N ALA A 47 -10.61 -6.24 5.30
CA ALA A 47 -10.30 -6.16 6.74
C ALA A 47 -11.35 -5.37 7.54
N LEU A 48 -12.03 -4.39 6.90
CA LEU A 48 -13.17 -3.65 7.47
C LEU A 48 -14.47 -4.49 7.51
N GLY A 49 -14.44 -5.73 7.04
CA GLY A 49 -15.57 -6.65 7.05
C GLY A 49 -16.51 -6.50 5.85
N TYR A 50 -16.04 -5.92 4.74
CA TYR A 50 -16.75 -6.01 3.46
C TYR A 50 -16.35 -7.28 2.73
N GLU A 51 -17.28 -7.81 1.93
CA GLU A 51 -17.09 -8.99 1.10
C GLU A 51 -17.28 -8.63 -0.38
N SER A 52 -16.76 -9.46 -1.29
CA SER A 52 -16.92 -9.30 -2.74
C SER A 52 -16.55 -7.89 -3.24
N VAL A 53 -15.49 -7.31 -2.68
CA VAL A 53 -15.12 -5.92 -2.92
C VAL A 53 -14.51 -5.74 -4.32
N VAL A 54 -15.04 -4.76 -5.06
CA VAL A 54 -14.50 -4.30 -6.35
C VAL A 54 -14.18 -2.80 -6.26
N VAL A 55 -12.90 -2.46 -6.40
CA VAL A 55 -12.42 -1.07 -6.32
C VAL A 55 -12.48 -0.40 -7.69
N GLY A 56 -13.38 0.57 -7.83
CA GLY A 56 -13.58 1.34 -9.06
C GLY A 56 -12.45 2.36 -9.28
N ALA A 57 -12.13 3.15 -8.25
CA ALA A 57 -11.13 4.21 -8.32
C ALA A 57 -10.35 4.36 -7.01
N VAL A 58 -9.09 4.78 -7.12
CA VAL A 58 -8.26 5.30 -6.03
C VAL A 58 -7.68 6.64 -6.50
N VAL A 59 -7.83 7.67 -5.68
CA VAL A 59 -7.41 9.04 -5.96
C VAL A 59 -6.47 9.48 -4.84
N HIS A 60 -5.20 9.73 -5.15
CA HIS A 60 -4.19 10.18 -4.19
C HIS A 60 -4.28 11.69 -3.96
N GLY A 61 -3.74 12.16 -2.83
CA GLY A 61 -3.74 13.59 -2.50
C GLY A 61 -5.12 14.14 -2.16
N VAL A 62 -6.07 13.27 -1.80
CA VAL A 62 -7.44 13.67 -1.48
C VAL A 62 -7.86 13.06 -0.14
N VAL A 63 -8.38 13.94 0.72
CA VAL A 63 -9.09 13.56 1.93
C VAL A 63 -10.55 13.93 1.73
N ALA A 64 -11.43 12.93 1.67
CA ALA A 64 -12.86 13.16 1.67
C ALA A 64 -13.39 12.98 3.10
N PHE A 65 -13.86 14.06 3.71
CA PHE A 65 -14.65 14.00 4.94
C PHE A 65 -16.07 14.48 4.62
N LEU A 66 -17.02 13.56 4.75
CA LEU A 66 -18.48 13.70 4.88
C LEU A 66 -19.29 14.65 3.97
N ASP A 67 -18.75 15.74 3.40
CA ASP A 67 -19.45 16.66 2.47
C ASP A 67 -18.50 17.53 1.60
N GLY A 68 -17.19 17.22 1.57
CA GLY A 68 -16.24 17.94 0.72
C GLY A 68 -14.86 17.33 0.69
N ALA A 69 -14.18 17.44 -0.45
CA ALA A 69 -12.75 17.14 -0.57
C ALA A 69 -11.96 18.29 0.04
N ILE A 70 -11.34 18.07 1.19
CA ILE A 70 -10.38 19.01 1.78
C ILE A 70 -9.03 18.57 1.25
N GLY A 71 -8.23 19.50 0.71
CA GLY A 71 -6.96 19.20 0.05
C GLY A 71 -6.13 18.16 0.81
N GLY A 72 -5.63 17.15 0.10
CA GLY A 72 -4.86 16.06 0.71
C GLY A 72 -3.36 16.26 0.54
N SER A 73 -2.61 15.45 1.30
CA SER A 73 -1.16 15.30 1.16
C SER A 73 -0.84 14.00 0.40
N ASP A 74 0.42 13.81 0.02
CA ASP A 74 0.87 12.57 -0.64
C ASP A 74 0.63 11.31 0.24
N ASN A 75 0.44 11.51 1.54
CA ASN A 75 0.10 10.46 2.51
C ASN A 75 -1.41 10.21 2.64
N THR A 76 -2.22 10.69 1.69
CA THR A 76 -3.68 10.53 1.70
C THR A 76 -4.16 9.94 0.39
N ALA A 77 -5.15 9.06 0.45
CA ALA A 77 -5.84 8.56 -0.72
C ALA A 77 -7.32 8.35 -0.42
N PHE A 78 -8.14 8.49 -1.45
CA PHE A 78 -9.56 8.21 -1.40
C PHE A 78 -9.89 7.09 -2.38
N ALA A 79 -10.64 6.07 -1.95
CA ALA A 79 -11.10 5.01 -2.83
C ALA A 79 -12.62 4.91 -2.85
N ILE A 80 -13.15 4.63 -4.04
CA ILE A 80 -14.55 4.28 -4.28
C ILE A 80 -14.60 2.84 -4.73
N ALA A 81 -15.43 2.04 -4.05
CA ALA A 81 -15.63 0.63 -4.34
C ALA A 81 -17.10 0.26 -4.21
N VAL A 82 -17.43 -0.94 -4.66
CA VAL A 82 -18.70 -1.61 -4.35
C VAL A 82 -18.38 -2.94 -3.67
N GLY A 83 -19.23 -3.35 -2.75
CA GLY A 83 -19.09 -4.65 -2.09
C GLY A 83 -20.33 -4.98 -1.29
N THR A 84 -20.27 -6.10 -0.58
CA THR A 84 -21.37 -6.60 0.25
C THR A 84 -21.00 -6.49 1.71
N GLN A 85 -21.94 -6.10 2.57
CA GLN A 85 -21.79 -6.21 4.01
C GLN A 85 -23.12 -6.57 4.63
N ASN A 86 -23.13 -7.49 5.60
CA ASN A 86 -24.35 -7.98 6.23
C ASN A 86 -25.41 -8.46 5.21
N GLY A 87 -24.98 -9.03 4.08
CA GLY A 87 -25.85 -9.53 3.02
C GLY A 87 -26.37 -8.50 2.01
N TYR A 88 -26.00 -7.22 2.12
CA TYR A 88 -26.46 -6.16 1.21
C TYR A 88 -25.32 -5.55 0.41
N ASN A 89 -25.56 -5.33 -0.88
CA ASN A 89 -24.64 -4.59 -1.75
C ASN A 89 -24.70 -3.11 -1.44
N GLN A 90 -23.55 -2.46 -1.32
CA GLN A 90 -23.45 -1.03 -1.02
C GLN A 90 -22.22 -0.39 -1.65
N GLU A 91 -22.33 0.91 -1.89
CA GLU A 91 -21.19 1.76 -2.23
C GLU A 91 -20.27 1.90 -1.00
N ILE A 92 -18.97 1.80 -1.24
CA ILE A 92 -17.94 1.92 -0.23
C ILE A 92 -17.08 3.13 -0.56
N LYS A 93 -16.99 4.07 0.38
CA LYS A 93 -16.10 5.23 0.30
C LYS A 93 -15.11 5.15 1.45
N GLY A 94 -13.82 5.20 1.13
CA GLY A 94 -12.75 5.10 2.13
C GLY A 94 -11.71 6.19 1.95
N THR A 95 -11.40 6.90 3.03
CA THR A 95 -10.23 7.77 3.11
C THR A 95 -9.13 6.99 3.83
N PHE A 96 -7.97 6.89 3.19
CA PHE A 96 -6.81 6.14 3.64
C PHE A 96 -5.68 7.11 3.97
N LEU A 97 -4.95 6.78 5.03
CA LEU A 97 -3.73 7.47 5.41
C LEU A 97 -2.53 6.55 5.27
N PHE A 98 -1.37 7.12 4.97
CA PHE A 98 -0.10 6.41 4.93
C PHE A 98 0.78 6.76 6.12
N ASN A 99 1.37 5.74 6.72
CA ASN A 99 2.43 5.85 7.72
C ASN A 99 3.52 4.81 7.36
N GLU A 100 4.82 5.15 7.53
CA GLU A 100 5.91 4.26 7.10
C GLU A 100 5.93 2.92 7.85
N GLU A 101 5.47 2.87 9.11
CA GLU A 101 5.45 1.65 9.93
C GLU A 101 4.21 0.79 9.63
N LEU A 102 3.05 1.42 9.43
CA LEU A 102 1.77 0.72 9.23
C LEU A 102 1.44 0.46 7.76
N GLY A 103 2.03 1.21 6.84
CA GLY A 103 1.60 1.32 5.46
C GLY A 103 0.31 2.14 5.31
N TRP A 104 -0.50 1.81 4.31
CA TRP A 104 -1.82 2.40 4.13
C TRP A 104 -2.83 1.81 5.12
N PHE A 105 -3.61 2.68 5.75
CA PHE A 105 -4.58 2.26 6.76
C PHE A 105 -5.85 3.12 6.78
N VAL A 106 -6.90 2.54 7.39
CA VAL A 106 -8.13 3.22 7.81
C VAL A 106 -8.31 2.96 9.30
N TRP A 107 -8.95 3.87 10.03
CA TRP A 107 -9.30 3.64 11.43
C TRP A 107 -10.80 3.82 11.68
N LYS A 108 -11.31 3.10 12.68
CA LYS A 108 -12.68 3.27 13.19
C LYS A 108 -12.69 3.15 14.70
N TYR A 109 -13.55 3.93 15.33
CA TYR A 109 -13.93 3.68 16.71
C TYR A 109 -15.08 2.68 16.73
N GLU A 110 -14.92 1.60 17.48
CA GLU A 110 -15.96 0.59 17.69
C GLU A 110 -16.19 0.40 19.17
N LYS A 111 -17.43 0.14 19.56
CA LYS A 111 -17.76 -0.20 20.94
C LYS A 111 -17.51 -1.69 21.13
N ASP A 112 -16.69 -2.04 22.10
CA ASP A 112 -16.44 -3.43 22.47
C ASP A 112 -17.72 -4.06 23.01
N GLY A 113 -18.16 -5.16 22.40
CA GLY A 113 -19.43 -5.80 22.75
C GLY A 113 -19.46 -6.44 24.14
N LYS A 114 -18.30 -6.70 24.76
CA LYS A 114 -18.20 -7.36 26.08
C LYS A 114 -18.09 -6.35 27.22
N THR A 115 -17.27 -5.32 27.03
CA THR A 115 -16.93 -4.33 28.05
C THR A 115 -17.70 -3.02 27.87
N GLY A 116 -18.30 -2.81 26.69
CA GLY A 116 -18.98 -1.56 26.35
C GLY A 116 -18.03 -0.36 26.17
N LYS A 117 -16.72 -0.56 26.26
CA LYS A 117 -15.72 0.51 26.10
C LYS A 117 -15.49 0.83 24.63
N LEU A 118 -15.15 2.08 24.33
CA LEU A 118 -14.74 2.51 22.99
C LEU A 118 -13.32 2.02 22.71
N GLN A 119 -13.11 1.38 21.56
CA GLN A 119 -11.82 0.91 21.08
C GLN A 119 -11.49 1.57 19.75
N LEU A 120 -10.22 1.93 19.57
CA LEU A 120 -9.71 2.37 18.27
C LEU A 120 -9.20 1.15 17.51
N ASN A 121 -9.76 0.91 16.33
CA ASN A 121 -9.33 -0.15 15.44
C ASN A 121 -8.66 0.45 14.21
N ILE A 122 -7.47 -0.04 13.90
CA ILE A 122 -6.71 0.30 12.70
C ILE A 122 -6.78 -0.90 11.76
N PHE A 123 -7.09 -0.65 10.51
CA PHE A 123 -7.23 -1.65 9.45
C PHE A 123 -6.18 -1.39 8.39
N THR A 124 -5.33 -2.37 8.16
CA THR A 124 -4.32 -2.38 7.11
C THR A 124 -4.58 -3.56 6.18
N LYS A 125 -3.82 -3.69 5.09
CA LYS A 125 -3.88 -4.90 4.25
C LYS A 125 -3.53 -6.19 4.99
N ASN A 126 -2.83 -6.08 6.13
CA ASN A 126 -2.43 -7.20 6.96
C ASN A 126 -3.51 -7.56 7.99
N GLY A 127 -4.63 -6.82 8.04
CA GLY A 127 -5.75 -7.07 8.93
C GLY A 127 -6.01 -5.94 9.94
N LYS A 128 -6.76 -6.29 10.99
CA LYS A 128 -7.22 -5.40 12.05
C LYS A 128 -6.28 -5.42 13.26
N GLN A 129 -5.92 -4.25 13.76
CA GLN A 129 -5.24 -4.05 15.04
C GLN A 129 -6.12 -3.22 15.96
N THR A 130 -6.27 -3.64 17.21
CA THR A 130 -7.07 -2.94 18.22
C THR A 130 -6.16 -2.26 19.23
N ILE A 131 -6.30 -0.95 19.38
CA ILE A 131 -5.61 -0.18 20.41
C ILE A 131 -6.58 -0.02 21.59
N THR A 132 -6.25 -0.67 22.69
CA THR A 132 -6.93 -0.53 23.98
C THR A 132 -6.13 0.40 24.88
N ASN A 133 -6.80 1.39 25.46
CA ASN A 133 -6.25 2.24 26.52
C ASN A 133 -6.38 1.55 27.89
#